data_AF-A0A957P3G0-F1
#
_entry.id   AF-A0A957P3G0-F1
#
_cell.length_a   1.000
_cell.length_b   1.000
_cell.length_c   1.000
_cell.angle_alpha   90.00
_cell.angle_beta   90.00
_cell.angle_gamma   90.00
#
_symmetry.space_group_name_H-M   'P 1'
#
loop_
_entity.id
_entity.type
_entity.pdbx_description
1 polymer ?
#
loop_
_entity_poly.entity_id
_entity_poly.type
_entity_poly.pdbx_seq_one_letter_code
_entity_poly.pdbx_strand_id
1 'polypeptide(L)' 'AGCVFHPRCRYAKDICKQEEPQLIQITPGHHVSCHLAAELDLTGIVES' A
#
# COMPACT_ATOMS: atom_id res chain seq x y z
N ALA A 1 -8.59 7.25 12.25
CA ALA A 1 -9.01 6.98 10.86
C ALA A 1 -7.86 6.25 10.21
N GLY A 2 -8.10 5.09 9.58
CA GLY A 2 -7.04 4.31 8.95
C GLY A 2 -6.69 4.78 7.55
N CYS A 3 -6.03 3.92 6.78
CA CYS A 3 -5.76 4.09 5.35
C CYS A 3 -7.01 4.49 4.56
N VAL A 4 -7.03 5.67 3.94
CA VAL A 4 -8.17 6.18 3.16
C VAL A 4 -8.60 5.26 2.01
N PHE A 5 -7.72 4.39 1.54
CA PHE A 5 -8.00 3.42 0.47
C PHE A 5 -8.65 2.13 0.98
N HIS A 6 -8.70 1.88 2.30
CA HIS A 6 -9.21 0.63 2.86
C HIS A 6 -10.63 0.24 2.40
N PRO A 7 -11.58 1.16 2.10
CA PRO A 7 -12.91 0.78 1.64
C PRO A 7 -12.93 0.16 0.24
N ARG A 8 -11.88 0.39 -0.58
CA ARG A 8 -11.81 -0.03 -1.99
C ARG A 8 -10.60 -0.92 -2.30
N CYS A 9 -9.65 -1.03 -1.38
CA CYS A 9 -8.45 -1.84 -1.57
C CYS A 9 -8.79 -3.33 -1.47
N ARG A 10 -8.51 -4.09 -2.54
CA ARG A 10 -8.71 -5.55 -2.58
C ARG A 10 -7.79 -6.36 -1.65
N TYR A 11 -6.78 -5.70 -1.08
CA TYR A 11 -5.77 -6.30 -0.19
C TYR A 11 -5.89 -5.77 1.25
N ALA A 12 -6.94 -5.01 1.60
CA ALA A 12 -7.06 -4.39 2.92
C ALA A 12 -7.05 -5.45 4.05
N LYS A 13 -6.20 -5.24 5.06
CA LYS A 13 -6.22 -5.96 6.34
C LYS A 13 -6.82 -5.06 7.43
N ASP A 14 -7.06 -5.60 8.62
CA ASP A 14 -7.67 -4.83 9.72
C ASP A 14 -6.84 -3.61 10.15
N ILE A 15 -5.51 -3.70 10.09
CA ILE A 15 -4.61 -2.55 10.34
C ILE A 15 -4.93 -1.36 9.44
N CYS A 16 -5.38 -1.59 8.21
CA CYS A 16 -5.74 -0.53 7.27
C CYS A 16 -6.96 0.27 7.71
N LYS A 17 -7.84 -0.27 8.57
CA LYS A 17 -9.00 0.46 9.12
C LYS A 17 -8.63 1.24 10.38
N GLN A 18 -7.64 0.75 11.11
CA GLN A 18 -7.25 1.25 12.42
C GLN A 18 -6.19 2.36 12.32
N GLU A 19 -5.22 2.20 11.42
CA GLU A 19 -4.02 3.03 11.35
C GLU A 19 -3.73 3.56 9.95
N GLU A 20 -3.20 4.78 9.89
CA GLU A 20 -2.73 5.40 8.67
C GLU A 20 -1.32 4.87 8.31
N PRO A 21 -1.07 4.45 7.07
CA PRO A 21 0.23 3.91 6.68
C PRO A 21 1.31 5.00 6.60
N GLN A 22 2.49 4.68 7.10
CA GLN A 22 3.65 5.56 6.98
C GLN A 22 4.10 5.70 5.53
N LEU A 23 4.56 6.90 5.15
CA LEU A 23 5.25 7.10 3.88
C LEU A 23 6.68 6.59 4.01
N ILE A 24 6.97 5.49 3.33
CA ILE A 24 8.28 4.83 3.33
C ILE A 24 8.89 4.84 1.94
N GLN A 25 10.22 4.84 1.86
CA GLN A 25 10.95 4.70 0.62
C GLN A 25 11.32 3.23 0.41
N ILE A 26 10.85 2.60 -0.66
CA ILE A 26 11.10 1.17 -0.93
C ILE A 26 12.19 0.95 -1.99
N THR A 27 12.37 1.90 -2.90
CA THR A 27 13.51 1.98 -3.83
C THR A 27 13.92 3.45 -4.02
N PRO A 28 15.13 3.74 -4.51
CA PRO A 28 15.55 5.12 -4.80
C PRO A 28 14.51 5.90 -5.62
N GLY A 29 13.97 6.99 -5.06
CA GLY A 29 12.93 7.81 -5.70
C GLY A 29 11.50 7.27 -5.64
N HIS A 30 11.27 6.06 -5.12
CA HIS A 30 9.96 5.44 -5.02
C HIS A 30 9.49 5.37 -3.57
N HIS A 31 8.45 6.15 -3.26
CA HIS A 31 7.82 6.19 -1.95
C HIS A 31 6.42 5.58 -1.99
N VAL A 32 6.05 4.89 -0.93
CA VAL A 32 4.77 4.21 -0.79
C VAL A 32 4.21 4.47 0.59
N SER A 33 2.89 4.66 0.67
CA SER A 33 2.14 4.74 1.91
C SER A 33 1.15 3.56 1.96
N CYS A 34 1.67 2.37 2.24
CA CYS A 34 0.91 1.13 2.30
C CYS A 34 1.47 0.19 3.37
N HIS A 35 0.59 -0.31 4.24
CA HIS A 35 0.95 -1.28 5.30
C HIS A 35 1.49 -2.61 4.76
N LEU A 36 1.19 -2.94 3.50
CA LEU A 36 1.53 -4.23 2.88
C LEU A 36 2.56 -4.09 1.74
N ALA A 37 3.20 -2.93 1.60
CA ALA A 37 4.13 -2.66 0.49
C ALA A 37 5.28 -3.69 0.39
N ALA A 38 5.72 -4.25 1.53
CA ALA A 38 6.78 -5.25 1.58
C ALA A 38 6.28 -6.70 1.40
N GLU A 39 4.97 -6.94 1.50
CA GLU A 39 4.38 -8.29 1.41
C GLU A 39 3.75 -8.56 0.04
N LEU A 40 3.26 -7.53 -0.65
CA LEU A 40 2.54 -7.68 -1.91
C LEU A 40 3.50 -7.69 -3.10
N ASP A 41 3.54 -8.80 -3.81
CA ASP A 41 4.10 -8.88 -5.15
C ASP A 41 2.99 -8.66 -6.18
N LEU A 42 2.97 -7.47 -6.79
CA LEU A 42 1.94 -7.06 -7.73
C LEU A 42 2.55 -6.93 -9.13
N THR A 43 2.07 -7.74 -10.07
CA THR A 43 2.38 -7.53 -11.49
C THR A 43 1.59 -6.32 -11.99
N GLY A 44 2.30 -5.24 -12.31
CA GLY A 44 1.70 -4.06 -12.96
C GLY A 44 1.28 -4.35 -14.40
N ILE A 45 0.64 -3.37 -15.05
CA ILE A 45 0.49 -3.39 -16.51
C ILE A 45 1.90 -3.15 -17.06
N VAL A 46 2.57 -4.21 -17.49
CA VAL A 46 3.81 -4.08 -18.26
C VAL A 46 3.48 -3.31 -19.53
N GLU A 47 4.12 -2.17 -19.73
CA GLU A 47 3.93 -1.35 -20.92
C GLU A 47 4.23 -2.18 -22.18
N SER A 48 3.34 -2.10 -23.16
CA SER A 48 3.45 -2.67 -24.50
C SER A 48 4.45 -1.91 -25.37
#